data_AF-A0A842KUL1-F1
#
_entry.id   AF-A0A842KUL1-F1
#
_cell.length_a   1.000
_cell.length_b   1.000
_cell.length_c   1.000
_cell.angle_alpha   90.00
_cell.angle_beta   90.00
_cell.angle_gamma   90.00
#
_symmetry.space_group_name_H-M   'P 1'
#
loop_
_entity.id
_entity.type
_entity.pdbx_description
1 polymer ?
#
loop_
_entity_poly.entity_id
_entity_poly.type
_entity_poly.pdbx_seq_one_letter_code
_entity_poly.pdbx_strand_id
1 'polypeptide(L)'
;MFKKFLILVVILGFFSMAQVSAANIEITSTRYWNGQNPNSIANYNGTPTNRIVQIAKERLIQALGDFHSTQPGGTPGTDAVFCSRTPTYESYKIASYISKNSPSKLIVYKKAGVEYPGALEDVCNLKSIPSVTCEVLSPHGSVAQGSVGRSFTQMVLFLQYNNIIQDTILSVPQVITIANTIKSYYESYKGLPDNVTVNNRYYNMGQVLYLFCKATMSSGSTTMISVWNVDSAILSSGNYKSGMIYKSEYLQVAGRIIAFIDKYARAPICQYKSWKNTISAPSLHIQ
;
A
#
# COMPACT_ATOMS: atom_id res chain seq x y z
N MET A 1 -16.79 -3.42 4.51
CA MET A 1 -16.30 -4.76 4.92
C MET A 1 -14.92 -4.56 5.53
N PHE A 2 -14.79 -4.54 6.87
CA PHE A 2 -13.51 -4.32 7.55
C PHE A 2 -12.55 -5.48 7.23
N LYS A 3 -11.41 -5.19 6.57
CA LYS A 3 -10.37 -6.18 6.28
C LYS A 3 -9.85 -6.73 7.61
N LYS A 4 -10.10 -8.01 7.90
CA LYS A 4 -9.60 -8.65 9.13
C LYS A 4 -8.09 -8.80 9.02
N PHE A 5 -7.40 -8.09 9.91
CA PHE A 5 -6.02 -8.20 10.39
C PHE A 5 -5.01 -8.91 9.48
N LEU A 6 -3.94 -8.19 9.15
CA LEU A 6 -2.74 -8.69 8.50
C LEU A 6 -1.75 -9.11 9.59
N ILE A 7 -1.14 -10.31 9.50
CA ILE A 7 0.03 -10.64 10.31
C ILE A 7 1.26 -10.17 9.55
N LEU A 8 1.91 -9.15 10.09
CA LEU A 8 3.25 -8.72 9.72
C LEU A 8 4.23 -9.59 10.52
N VAL A 9 4.77 -10.66 9.92
CA VAL A 9 5.83 -11.43 10.58
C VAL A 9 7.15 -10.80 10.18
N VAL A 10 7.67 -9.92 11.05
CA VAL A 10 9.01 -9.37 10.94
C VAL A 10 9.97 -10.41 11.52
N ILE A 11 10.51 -11.28 10.68
CA ILE A 11 11.61 -12.19 11.03
C ILE A 11 12.92 -11.53 10.57
N LEU A 12 13.28 -10.39 11.16
CA LEU A 12 14.67 -9.91 11.03
C LEU A 12 15.61 -11.09 11.33
N GLY A 13 16.78 -11.18 10.72
CA GLY A 13 17.75 -12.26 10.99
C GLY A 13 18.23 -12.42 12.45
N PHE A 14 17.59 -11.72 13.39
CA PHE A 14 17.35 -12.10 14.77
C PHE A 14 16.02 -12.85 14.88
N PHE A 15 16.06 -14.17 14.97
CA PHE A 15 14.88 -14.91 15.39
C PHE A 15 14.49 -14.43 16.81
N SER A 16 13.50 -13.55 16.91
CA SER A 16 12.68 -13.45 18.11
C SER A 16 11.63 -14.54 18.01
N MET A 17 11.95 -15.72 18.51
CA MET A 17 10.92 -16.72 18.72
C MET A 17 10.08 -16.30 19.93
N ALA A 18 8.94 -15.65 19.68
CA ALA A 18 7.91 -15.57 20.70
C ALA A 18 7.27 -16.96 20.83
N GLN A 19 7.74 -17.78 21.76
CA GLN A 19 6.93 -18.88 22.26
C GLN A 19 5.69 -18.26 22.91
N VAL A 20 4.54 -18.32 22.23
CA VAL A 20 3.25 -18.09 22.90
C VAL A 20 2.92 -19.39 23.65
N SER A 21 3.63 -19.63 24.74
CA SER A 21 3.13 -20.45 25.83
C SER A 21 2.68 -19.48 26.92
N ALA A 22 1.55 -19.77 27.55
CA ALA A 22 0.97 -18.89 28.56
C ALA A 22 2.03 -18.46 29.60
N ALA A 23 2.15 -17.15 29.78
CA ALA A 23 2.78 -16.45 30.90
C ALA A 23 4.23 -15.93 30.82
N ASN A 24 5.12 -16.27 29.88
CA ASN A 24 6.45 -15.60 29.78
C ASN A 24 7.03 -15.63 28.35
N ILE A 25 7.58 -14.51 27.86
CA ILE A 25 8.28 -14.41 26.57
C ILE A 25 9.80 -14.36 26.87
N GLU A 26 10.50 -15.48 26.71
CA GLU A 26 11.97 -15.49 26.68
C GLU A 26 12.45 -15.26 25.24
N ILE A 27 13.14 -14.13 25.01
CA ILE A 27 13.69 -13.76 23.70
C ILE A 27 15.16 -14.16 23.67
N THR A 28 15.50 -15.22 22.96
CA THR A 28 16.90 -15.62 22.71
C THR A 28 17.34 -15.17 21.31
N SER A 29 18.61 -14.80 21.13
CA SER A 29 19.17 -14.39 19.83
C SER A 29 19.57 -15.58 18.94
N THR A 30 18.78 -16.66 18.93
CA THR A 30 19.14 -17.93 18.28
C THR A 30 18.35 -18.15 17.00
N ARG A 31 19.07 -18.37 15.88
CA ARG A 31 18.48 -18.63 14.55
C ARG A 31 17.65 -19.92 14.47
N TYR A 32 17.94 -20.89 15.33
CA TYR A 32 17.39 -22.24 15.26
C TYR A 32 16.44 -22.50 16.43
N TRP A 33 15.34 -23.19 16.15
CA TRP A 33 14.47 -23.78 17.16
C TRP A 33 14.74 -25.27 17.23
N ASN A 34 15.17 -25.77 18.39
CA ASN A 34 15.55 -27.19 18.57
C ASN A 34 16.54 -27.69 17.48
N GLY A 35 17.50 -26.85 17.09
CA GLY A 35 18.49 -27.16 16.05
C GLY A 35 17.96 -27.09 14.60
N GLN A 36 16.69 -26.75 14.40
CA GLN A 36 16.06 -26.66 13.07
C GLN A 36 15.77 -25.22 12.69
N ASN A 37 15.88 -24.90 11.39
CA ASN A 37 15.51 -23.58 10.88
C ASN A 37 13.97 -23.48 10.90
N PRO A 38 13.37 -22.54 11.64
CA PRO A 38 11.93 -22.44 11.71
C PRO A 38 11.28 -22.14 10.34
N ASN A 39 12.00 -21.50 9.42
CA ASN A 39 11.52 -21.25 8.05
C ASN A 39 11.78 -22.43 7.08
N SER A 40 12.01 -23.64 7.58
CA SER A 40 12.02 -24.87 6.78
C SER A 40 11.12 -25.97 7.37
N ILE A 41 10.35 -25.64 8.41
CA ILE A 41 9.55 -26.61 9.17
C ILE A 41 8.10 -26.16 9.40
N ALA A 42 7.59 -25.19 8.64
CA ALA A 42 6.22 -24.70 8.77
C ALA A 42 5.16 -25.75 8.42
N ASN A 43 5.54 -26.81 7.70
CA ASN A 43 4.70 -27.94 7.32
C ASN A 43 4.56 -29.01 8.43
N TYR A 44 5.40 -28.98 9.46
CA TYR A 44 5.33 -29.95 10.55
C TYR A 44 4.44 -29.44 11.69
N ASN A 45 3.43 -30.23 12.07
CA ASN A 45 2.55 -29.88 13.17
C ASN A 45 3.33 -29.70 14.49
N GLY A 46 2.93 -28.71 15.28
CA GLY A 46 3.53 -28.43 16.58
C GLY A 46 4.79 -27.56 16.53
N THR A 47 5.33 -27.24 15.34
CA THR A 47 6.41 -26.26 15.23
C THR A 47 5.87 -24.83 15.41
N PRO A 48 6.71 -23.89 15.88
CA PRO A 48 6.31 -22.50 16.05
C PRO A 48 5.79 -21.88 14.75
N THR A 49 6.46 -22.14 13.63
CA THR A 49 6.07 -21.61 12.32
C THR A 49 4.79 -22.26 11.80
N ASN A 50 4.56 -23.55 12.08
CA ASN A 50 3.27 -24.17 11.79
C ASN A 50 2.13 -23.54 12.61
N ARG A 51 2.37 -23.16 13.86
CA ARG A 51 1.39 -22.44 14.67
C ARG A 51 0.99 -21.10 14.03
N ILE A 52 1.92 -20.38 13.41
CA ILE A 52 1.62 -19.16 12.63
C ILE A 52 0.69 -19.49 11.46
N VAL A 53 0.96 -20.57 10.70
CA VAL A 53 0.08 -21.04 9.61
C VAL A 53 -1.33 -21.34 10.12
N GLN A 54 -1.46 -22.04 11.25
CA GLN A 54 -2.77 -22.37 11.83
C GLN A 54 -3.52 -21.10 12.26
N ILE A 55 -2.86 -20.19 12.98
CA ILE A 55 -3.45 -18.91 13.38
C ILE A 55 -3.90 -18.12 12.14
N ALA A 56 -3.09 -18.10 11.08
CA ALA A 56 -3.43 -17.40 9.85
C ALA A 56 -4.71 -17.96 9.19
N LYS A 57 -4.85 -19.29 9.19
CA LYS A 57 -6.04 -19.97 8.70
C LYS A 57 -7.26 -19.73 9.59
N GLU A 58 -7.12 -19.92 10.90
CA GLU A 58 -8.18 -19.74 11.91
C GLU A 58 -8.73 -18.30 11.92
N ARG A 59 -7.86 -17.30 11.71
CA ARG A 59 -8.23 -15.89 11.69
C ARG A 59 -8.67 -15.38 10.32
N LEU A 60 -8.69 -16.24 9.30
CA LEU A 60 -9.06 -15.89 7.91
C LEU A 60 -8.22 -14.72 7.36
N ILE A 61 -6.90 -14.79 7.57
CA ILE A 61 -5.94 -13.80 7.07
C ILE A 61 -5.99 -13.79 5.54
N GLN A 62 -6.03 -12.59 4.94
CA GLN A 62 -6.13 -12.44 3.48
C GLN A 62 -4.77 -12.42 2.76
N ALA A 63 -3.68 -12.13 3.45
CA ALA A 63 -2.32 -12.19 2.92
C ALA A 63 -1.29 -12.28 4.05
N LEU A 64 -0.10 -12.84 3.79
CA LEU A 64 1.01 -12.94 4.74
C LEU A 64 2.31 -12.37 4.15
N GLY A 65 3.00 -11.54 4.91
CA GLY A 65 4.33 -11.02 4.56
C GLY A 65 5.35 -11.55 5.56
N ASP A 66 6.36 -12.23 5.05
CA ASP A 66 7.44 -12.86 5.80
C ASP A 66 8.75 -12.10 5.54
N PHE A 67 9.15 -11.20 6.44
CA PHE A 67 10.24 -10.24 6.19
C PHE A 67 11.52 -10.65 6.90
N HIS A 68 12.60 -10.81 6.13
CA HIS A 68 13.89 -11.38 6.53
C HIS A 68 15.07 -10.50 6.17
N SER A 69 16.24 -10.93 6.64
CA SER A 69 17.52 -10.43 6.18
C SER A 69 18.41 -11.54 5.62
N THR A 70 19.03 -11.26 4.48
CA THR A 70 20.00 -12.16 3.83
C THR A 70 21.41 -11.63 4.01
N GLN A 71 22.35 -12.52 4.33
CA GLN A 71 23.77 -12.18 4.42
C GLN A 71 24.36 -11.95 3.01
N PRO A 72 25.34 -11.02 2.84
CA PRO A 72 26.14 -10.94 1.62
C PRO A 72 26.77 -12.30 1.25
N GLY A 73 26.64 -12.70 -0.01
CA GLY A 73 27.07 -14.02 -0.49
C GLY A 73 26.14 -15.19 -0.11
N GLY A 74 25.07 -14.92 0.64
CA GLY A 74 23.99 -15.88 0.90
C GLY A 74 23.06 -16.05 -0.31
N THR A 75 22.01 -16.85 -0.14
CA THR A 75 20.92 -16.97 -1.12
C THR A 75 19.70 -16.23 -0.56
N PRO A 76 19.26 -15.10 -1.16
CA PRO A 76 19.70 -14.55 -2.45
C PRO A 76 20.91 -13.62 -2.39
N GLY A 77 21.35 -13.19 -1.19
CA GLY A 77 22.52 -12.30 -1.05
C GLY A 77 22.30 -10.90 -1.61
N THR A 78 21.03 -10.51 -1.80
CA THR A 78 20.60 -9.19 -2.28
C THR A 78 19.20 -8.90 -1.76
N ASP A 79 18.77 -7.64 -1.79
CA ASP A 79 17.38 -7.29 -1.50
C ASP A 79 16.46 -7.97 -2.51
N ALA A 80 15.48 -8.74 -2.04
CA ALA A 80 14.61 -9.52 -2.91
C ALA A 80 13.20 -9.73 -2.34
N VAL A 81 12.27 -10.08 -3.22
CA VAL A 81 10.93 -10.54 -2.87
C VAL A 81 10.64 -11.83 -3.60
N PHE A 82 10.35 -12.87 -2.84
CA PHE A 82 10.08 -14.22 -3.29
C PHE A 82 8.59 -14.51 -3.23
N CYS A 83 8.13 -15.35 -4.15
CA CYS A 83 6.79 -15.91 -4.12
C CYS A 83 6.70 -17.17 -4.99
N SER A 84 5.70 -17.98 -4.69
CA SER A 84 5.23 -19.04 -5.58
C SER A 84 3.95 -18.65 -6.33
N ARG A 85 3.91 -18.88 -7.65
CA ARG A 85 2.75 -18.54 -8.51
C ARG A 85 1.53 -19.44 -8.31
N THR A 86 1.71 -20.67 -7.85
CA THR A 86 0.63 -21.63 -7.64
C THR A 86 0.71 -22.26 -6.25
N PRO A 87 -0.43 -22.55 -5.59
CA PRO A 87 -1.80 -22.38 -6.09
C PRO A 87 -2.32 -20.92 -6.06
N THR A 88 -1.67 -20.02 -5.33
CA THR A 88 -2.19 -18.67 -5.09
C THR A 88 -1.47 -17.63 -5.94
N TYR A 89 -1.99 -17.33 -7.14
CA TYR A 89 -1.39 -16.35 -8.05
C TYR A 89 -1.31 -14.92 -7.49
N GLU A 90 -2.14 -14.62 -6.49
CA GLU A 90 -2.12 -13.34 -5.80
C GLU A 90 -0.77 -13.06 -5.11
N SER A 91 -0.06 -14.10 -4.64
CA SER A 91 1.31 -14.01 -4.12
C SER A 91 2.27 -13.35 -5.12
N TYR A 92 2.17 -13.73 -6.41
CA TYR A 92 2.98 -13.13 -7.48
C TYR A 92 2.63 -11.65 -7.72
N LYS A 93 1.35 -11.28 -7.64
CA LYS A 93 0.95 -9.88 -7.81
C LYS A 93 1.47 -8.99 -6.67
N ILE A 94 1.39 -9.48 -5.43
CA ILE A 94 1.96 -8.81 -4.25
C ILE A 94 3.47 -8.62 -4.46
N ALA A 95 4.20 -9.71 -4.75
CA ALA A 95 5.65 -9.65 -4.93
C ALA A 95 6.06 -8.73 -6.08
N SER A 96 5.33 -8.79 -7.21
CA SER A 96 5.57 -7.91 -8.36
C SER A 96 5.32 -6.45 -8.02
N TYR A 97 4.30 -6.13 -7.23
CA TYR A 97 4.05 -4.76 -6.77
C TYR A 97 5.19 -4.25 -5.89
N ILE A 98 5.64 -5.03 -4.90
CA ILE A 98 6.74 -4.63 -4.02
C ILE A 98 8.02 -4.42 -4.83
N SER A 99 8.37 -5.36 -5.72
CA SER A 99 9.59 -5.27 -6.53
C SER A 99 9.56 -4.10 -7.54
N LYS A 100 8.40 -3.75 -8.11
CA LYS A 100 8.29 -2.59 -9.02
C LYS A 100 8.45 -1.24 -8.32
N ASN A 101 8.18 -1.18 -7.01
CA ASN A 101 8.18 0.05 -6.23
C ASN A 101 9.31 0.08 -5.18
N SER A 102 10.28 -0.82 -5.28
CA SER A 102 11.47 -0.87 -4.42
C SER A 102 12.69 -1.36 -5.23
N PRO A 103 13.92 -1.21 -4.73
CA PRO A 103 15.09 -1.80 -5.39
C PRO A 103 15.16 -3.33 -5.25
N SER A 104 14.19 -3.99 -4.62
CA SER A 104 14.21 -5.43 -4.38
C SER A 104 13.97 -6.24 -5.64
N LYS A 105 14.82 -7.24 -5.89
CA LYS A 105 14.71 -8.16 -7.01
C LYS A 105 13.50 -9.08 -6.85
N LEU A 106 12.69 -9.23 -7.90
CA LEU A 106 11.63 -10.23 -7.93
C LEU A 106 12.20 -11.62 -8.20
N ILE A 107 11.91 -12.58 -7.33
CA ILE A 107 12.23 -14.00 -7.49
C ILE A 107 10.91 -14.78 -7.48
N VAL A 108 10.66 -15.57 -8.52
CA VAL A 108 9.36 -16.22 -8.73
C VAL A 108 9.56 -17.70 -8.96
N TYR A 109 8.86 -18.50 -8.16
CA TYR A 109 8.77 -19.94 -8.31
C TYR A 109 7.45 -20.37 -8.94
N LYS A 110 7.47 -21.52 -9.60
CA LYS A 110 6.29 -22.00 -10.33
C LYS A 110 5.21 -22.51 -9.37
N LYS A 111 5.61 -23.24 -8.32
CA LYS A 111 4.69 -23.96 -7.43
C LYS A 111 5.21 -23.98 -6.00
N ALA A 112 4.33 -23.64 -5.07
CA ALA A 112 4.63 -23.61 -3.66
C ALA A 112 5.04 -24.98 -3.13
N GLY A 113 6.09 -25.00 -2.31
CA GLY A 113 6.62 -26.17 -1.62
C GLY A 113 7.54 -27.05 -2.47
N VAL A 114 7.97 -26.57 -3.65
CA VAL A 114 8.91 -27.30 -4.52
C VAL A 114 10.35 -26.87 -4.24
N GLU A 115 10.64 -25.58 -4.38
CA GLU A 115 11.99 -25.05 -4.19
C GLU A 115 12.38 -24.91 -2.71
N TYR A 116 11.43 -24.53 -1.85
CA TYR A 116 11.63 -24.39 -0.40
C TYR A 116 10.54 -25.11 0.40
N PRO A 117 10.51 -26.45 0.38
CA PRO A 117 9.54 -27.21 1.15
C PRO A 117 9.62 -26.85 2.64
N GLY A 118 8.48 -26.49 3.22
CA GLY A 118 8.38 -26.11 4.63
C GLY A 118 8.65 -24.63 4.94
N ALA A 119 8.93 -23.79 3.93
CA ALA A 119 8.93 -22.34 4.11
C ALA A 119 7.54 -21.83 4.52
N LEU A 120 7.50 -20.83 5.40
CA LEU A 120 6.23 -20.23 5.87
C LEU A 120 5.40 -19.71 4.70
N GLU A 121 6.04 -19.01 3.76
CA GLU A 121 5.43 -18.52 2.52
C GLU A 121 4.75 -19.66 1.76
N ASP A 122 5.52 -20.69 1.38
CA ASP A 122 5.00 -21.81 0.60
C ASP A 122 3.85 -22.55 1.32
N VAL A 123 3.99 -22.78 2.63
CA VAL A 123 2.95 -23.49 3.39
C VAL A 123 1.67 -22.66 3.51
N CYS A 124 1.77 -21.33 3.68
CA CYS A 124 0.62 -20.44 3.62
C CYS A 124 -0.02 -20.40 2.23
N ASN A 125 0.80 -20.32 1.19
CA ASN A 125 0.37 -20.34 -0.21
C ASN A 125 -0.45 -21.60 -0.52
N LEU A 126 0.02 -22.77 -0.07
CA LEU A 126 -0.67 -24.07 -0.18
C LEU A 126 -1.98 -24.13 0.60
N LYS A 127 -2.19 -23.26 1.60
CA LYS A 127 -3.45 -23.11 2.35
C LYS A 127 -4.35 -22.00 1.80
N SER A 128 -4.10 -21.56 0.56
CA SER A 128 -4.85 -20.49 -0.12
C SER A 128 -4.72 -19.13 0.55
N ILE A 129 -3.64 -18.89 1.29
CA ILE A 129 -3.29 -17.58 1.85
C ILE A 129 -2.18 -17.00 0.97
N PRO A 130 -2.44 -15.92 0.19
CA PRO A 130 -1.41 -15.22 -0.56
C PRO A 130 -0.23 -14.83 0.34
N SER A 131 0.99 -15.08 -0.11
CA SER A 131 2.16 -14.95 0.75
C SER A 131 3.39 -14.52 -0.03
N VAL A 132 4.26 -13.74 0.61
CA VAL A 132 5.56 -13.34 0.05
C VAL A 132 6.64 -13.42 1.12
N THR A 133 7.85 -13.82 0.72
CA THR A 133 9.05 -13.65 1.54
C THR A 133 9.82 -12.44 1.03
N CYS A 134 10.13 -11.50 1.90
CA CYS A 134 10.93 -10.32 1.59
C CYS A 134 12.29 -10.46 2.27
N GLU A 135 13.37 -10.16 1.57
CA GLU A 135 14.73 -10.22 2.08
C GLU A 135 15.41 -8.86 1.92
N VAL A 136 16.16 -8.43 2.93
CA VAL A 136 17.09 -7.29 2.84
C VAL A 136 18.51 -7.69 3.16
N LEU A 137 19.47 -7.14 2.41
CA LEU A 137 20.88 -7.42 2.60
C LEU A 137 21.37 -6.89 3.96
N SER A 138 21.69 -7.80 4.88
CA SER A 138 22.33 -7.52 6.18
C SER A 138 23.12 -8.73 6.66
N PRO A 139 24.38 -8.57 7.11
CA PRO A 139 25.14 -9.68 7.69
C PRO A 139 24.48 -10.19 8.98
N HIS A 140 24.59 -11.50 9.23
CA HIS A 140 24.06 -12.10 10.45
C HIS A 140 24.65 -11.48 11.72
N GLY A 141 23.82 -11.33 12.75
CA GLY A 141 24.21 -10.74 14.02
C GLY A 141 24.47 -9.22 13.99
N SER A 142 24.23 -8.56 12.86
CA SER A 142 24.42 -7.11 12.71
C SER A 142 23.31 -6.48 11.86
N VAL A 143 23.17 -5.16 11.96
CA VAL A 143 22.23 -4.38 11.14
C VAL A 143 23.04 -3.54 10.16
N ALA A 144 23.01 -3.92 8.88
CA ALA A 144 23.66 -3.15 7.83
C ALA A 144 23.01 -1.77 7.66
N GLN A 145 23.81 -0.77 7.28
CA GLN A 145 23.31 0.58 7.06
C GLN A 145 22.16 0.59 6.03
N GLY A 146 21.07 1.27 6.38
CA GLY A 146 19.88 1.38 5.54
C GLY A 146 19.01 0.13 5.43
N SER A 147 19.44 -1.03 5.95
CA SER A 147 18.66 -2.29 5.86
C SER A 147 17.28 -2.17 6.53
N VAL A 148 17.21 -1.50 7.67
CA VAL A 148 15.95 -1.19 8.38
C VAL A 148 15.01 -0.39 7.49
N GLY A 149 15.51 0.65 6.83
CA GLY A 149 14.70 1.47 5.92
C GLY A 149 14.19 0.70 4.72
N ARG A 150 15.01 -0.19 4.13
CA ARG A 150 14.60 -1.03 3.00
C ARG A 150 13.56 -2.08 3.41
N SER A 151 13.72 -2.70 4.58
CA SER A 151 12.74 -3.64 5.13
C SER A 151 11.42 -2.93 5.44
N PHE A 152 11.50 -1.73 6.04
CA PHE A 152 10.33 -0.88 6.26
C PHE A 152 9.61 -0.53 4.97
N THR A 153 10.33 -0.18 3.90
CA THR A 153 9.75 0.03 2.57
C THR A 153 9.02 -1.20 2.05
N GLN A 154 9.59 -2.40 2.16
CA GLN A 154 8.92 -3.65 1.76
C GLN A 154 7.61 -3.88 2.54
N MET A 155 7.63 -3.63 3.86
CA MET A 155 6.44 -3.73 4.73
C MET A 155 5.36 -2.73 4.35
N VAL A 156 5.74 -1.47 4.11
CA VAL A 156 4.83 -0.41 3.66
C VAL A 156 4.18 -0.77 2.32
N LEU A 157 4.97 -1.22 1.34
CA LEU A 157 4.46 -1.62 0.04
C LEU A 157 3.51 -2.83 0.13
N PHE A 158 3.83 -3.80 0.99
CA PHE A 158 2.96 -4.94 1.25
C PHE A 158 1.60 -4.50 1.86
N LEU A 159 1.64 -3.60 2.84
CA LEU A 159 0.45 -2.99 3.45
C LEU A 159 -0.36 -2.16 2.44
N GLN A 160 0.32 -1.40 1.57
CA GLN A 160 -0.29 -0.59 0.52
C GLN A 160 -1.01 -1.44 -0.52
N TYR A 161 -0.37 -2.52 -1.01
CA TYR A 161 -1.00 -3.48 -1.91
C TYR A 161 -2.30 -4.03 -1.33
N ASN A 162 -2.26 -4.41 -0.05
CA ASN A 162 -3.41 -4.94 0.67
C ASN A 162 -4.42 -3.86 1.08
N ASN A 163 -4.24 -2.61 0.65
CA ASN A 163 -5.06 -1.45 1.02
C ASN A 163 -5.28 -1.32 2.54
N ILE A 164 -4.25 -1.62 3.33
CA ILE A 164 -4.26 -1.42 4.78
C ILE A 164 -3.83 0.01 5.12
N ILE A 165 -2.83 0.52 4.41
CA ILE A 165 -2.35 1.90 4.52
C ILE A 165 -2.38 2.55 3.14
N GLN A 166 -2.64 3.86 3.07
CA GLN A 166 -2.74 4.60 1.81
C GLN A 166 -1.37 4.89 1.18
N ASP A 167 -1.33 5.13 -0.13
CA ASP A 167 -0.13 5.65 -0.80
C ASP A 167 0.15 6.99 -0.16
N THR A 168 1.40 7.27 0.18
CA THR A 168 1.73 8.56 0.76
C THR A 168 2.00 9.59 -0.32
N ILE A 169 2.27 9.16 -1.56
CA ILE A 169 2.69 10.00 -2.69
C ILE A 169 2.31 9.40 -4.05
N LEU A 170 1.97 10.24 -5.02
CA LEU A 170 1.75 9.91 -6.44
C LEU A 170 2.61 10.80 -7.34
N SER A 171 3.11 10.23 -8.43
CA SER A 171 3.77 10.98 -9.49
C SER A 171 2.75 11.69 -10.40
N VAL A 172 3.16 12.79 -11.05
CA VAL A 172 2.32 13.52 -12.02
C VAL A 172 1.77 12.60 -13.12
N PRO A 173 2.56 11.69 -13.74
CA PRO A 173 2.02 10.73 -14.71
C PRO A 173 0.90 9.84 -14.16
N GLN A 174 1.00 9.38 -12.90
CA GLN A 174 -0.06 8.59 -12.27
C GLN A 174 -1.34 9.42 -12.07
N VAL A 175 -1.21 10.71 -11.71
CA VAL A 175 -2.36 11.62 -11.63
C VAL A 175 -2.97 11.88 -13.01
N ILE A 176 -2.17 11.97 -14.07
CA ILE A 176 -2.65 12.05 -15.45
C ILE A 176 -3.41 10.77 -15.84
N THR A 177 -2.92 9.59 -15.45
CA THR A 177 -3.64 8.33 -15.67
C THR A 177 -5.01 8.35 -14.99
N ILE A 178 -5.09 8.80 -13.73
CA ILE A 178 -6.38 8.97 -13.02
C ILE A 178 -7.32 9.89 -13.82
N ALA A 179 -6.83 11.05 -14.29
CA ALA A 179 -7.62 12.00 -15.07
C ALA A 179 -8.17 11.39 -16.37
N ASN A 180 -7.33 10.68 -17.12
CA ASN A 180 -7.75 10.02 -18.35
C ASN A 180 -8.79 8.93 -18.09
N THR A 181 -8.63 8.13 -17.02
CA THR A 181 -9.61 7.10 -16.64
C THR A 181 -10.98 7.71 -16.33
N ILE A 182 -11.02 8.83 -15.58
CA ILE A 182 -12.26 9.53 -15.25
C ILE A 182 -12.91 10.13 -16.50
N LYS A 183 -12.09 10.72 -17.38
CA LYS A 183 -12.57 11.25 -18.65
C LYS A 183 -13.27 10.16 -19.47
N SER A 184 -12.61 9.02 -19.69
CA SER A 184 -13.20 7.91 -20.44
C SER A 184 -14.48 7.35 -19.79
N TYR A 185 -14.51 7.27 -18.46
CA TYR A 185 -15.71 6.88 -17.72
C TYR A 185 -16.86 7.87 -17.94
N TYR A 186 -16.61 9.17 -17.77
CA TYR A 186 -17.62 10.21 -18.00
C TYR A 186 -18.12 10.24 -19.44
N GLU A 187 -17.22 10.09 -20.42
CA GLU A 187 -17.59 10.04 -21.84
C GLU A 187 -18.55 8.88 -22.14
N SER A 188 -18.39 7.75 -21.46
CA SER A 188 -19.20 6.53 -21.64
C SER A 188 -20.52 6.57 -20.86
N TYR A 189 -20.49 6.98 -19.60
CA TYR A 189 -21.61 6.82 -18.66
C TYR A 189 -22.32 8.13 -18.31
N LYS A 190 -21.78 9.28 -18.72
CA LYS A 190 -22.28 10.63 -18.44
C LYS A 190 -22.43 10.93 -16.94
N GLY A 191 -21.64 10.25 -16.11
CA GLY A 191 -21.54 10.43 -14.67
C GLY A 191 -20.11 10.27 -14.18
N LEU A 192 -19.82 10.70 -12.95
CA LEU A 192 -18.54 10.42 -12.31
C LEU A 192 -18.58 9.04 -11.64
N PRO A 193 -17.47 8.30 -11.60
CA PRO A 193 -17.40 7.04 -10.88
C PRO A 193 -17.38 7.27 -9.36
N ASP A 194 -17.80 6.28 -8.57
CA ASP A 194 -17.69 6.35 -7.10
C ASP A 194 -16.22 6.37 -6.63
N ASN A 195 -15.37 5.67 -7.37
CA ASN A 195 -13.94 5.55 -7.14
C ASN A 195 -13.20 5.22 -8.44
N VAL A 196 -11.90 5.50 -8.46
CA VAL A 196 -11.02 5.16 -9.59
C VAL A 196 -9.95 4.21 -9.13
N THR A 197 -9.63 3.23 -9.98
CA THR A 197 -8.54 2.29 -9.73
C THR A 197 -7.31 2.66 -10.55
N VAL A 198 -6.20 2.97 -9.89
CA VAL A 198 -4.88 3.12 -10.53
C VAL A 198 -3.86 2.31 -9.75
N ASN A 199 -3.03 1.53 -10.45
CA ASN A 199 -2.04 0.62 -9.86
C ASN A 199 -2.64 -0.32 -8.79
N ASN A 200 -3.81 -0.90 -9.07
CA ASN A 200 -4.58 -1.78 -8.18
C ASN A 200 -5.04 -1.12 -6.86
N ARG A 201 -5.06 0.20 -6.79
CA ARG A 201 -5.59 0.95 -5.65
C ARG A 201 -6.83 1.75 -6.01
N TYR A 202 -7.79 1.73 -5.10
CA TYR A 202 -8.98 2.57 -5.13
C TYR A 202 -8.69 3.96 -4.55
N TYR A 203 -9.11 4.98 -5.30
CA TYR A 203 -9.15 6.37 -4.89
C TYR A 203 -10.59 6.86 -4.93
N ASN A 204 -11.10 7.38 -3.82
CA ASN A 204 -12.44 8.00 -3.84
C ASN A 204 -12.40 9.37 -4.53
N MET A 205 -13.54 9.89 -4.95
CA MET A 205 -13.61 11.15 -5.70
C MET A 205 -13.14 12.38 -4.91
N GLY A 206 -13.22 12.37 -3.58
CA GLY A 206 -12.66 13.45 -2.75
C GLY A 206 -11.13 13.48 -2.77
N GLN A 207 -10.50 12.30 -2.74
CA GLN A 207 -9.05 12.17 -2.89
C GLN A 207 -8.59 12.59 -4.28
N VAL A 208 -9.33 12.17 -5.32
CA VAL A 208 -9.04 12.58 -6.70
C VAL A 208 -9.11 14.10 -6.86
N LEU A 209 -10.14 14.75 -6.30
CA LEU A 209 -10.26 16.21 -6.34
C LEU A 209 -9.04 16.88 -5.73
N TYR A 210 -8.59 16.41 -4.56
CA TYR A 210 -7.39 16.93 -3.91
C TYR A 210 -6.14 16.76 -4.79
N LEU A 211 -5.94 15.56 -5.37
CA LEU A 211 -4.82 15.26 -6.25
C LEU A 211 -4.80 16.17 -7.49
N PHE A 212 -5.95 16.43 -8.11
CA PHE A 212 -6.04 17.32 -9.27
C PHE A 212 -5.77 18.78 -8.90
N CYS A 213 -6.26 19.26 -7.76
CA CYS A 213 -5.94 20.60 -7.29
C CYS A 213 -4.44 20.75 -6.99
N LYS A 214 -3.81 19.76 -6.34
CA LYS A 214 -2.37 19.78 -6.07
C LYS A 214 -1.54 19.73 -7.36
N ALA A 215 -1.92 18.88 -8.32
CA ALA A 215 -1.29 18.81 -9.64
C ALA A 215 -1.43 20.12 -10.43
N THR A 216 -2.59 20.77 -10.31
CA THR A 216 -2.87 22.08 -10.92
C THR A 216 -1.97 23.16 -10.33
N MET A 217 -1.82 23.18 -9.00
CA MET A 217 -0.93 24.11 -8.30
C MET A 217 0.55 23.84 -8.55
N SER A 218 0.91 22.62 -8.93
CA SER A 218 2.29 22.21 -9.23
C SER A 218 2.65 22.31 -10.72
N SER A 219 1.88 23.05 -11.54
CA SER A 219 2.07 23.11 -12.99
C SER A 219 3.50 23.50 -13.37
N GLY A 220 4.27 22.54 -13.91
CA GLY A 220 5.69 22.69 -14.27
C GLY A 220 6.69 21.96 -13.35
N SER A 221 6.22 21.31 -12.27
CA SER A 221 7.06 20.58 -11.32
C SER A 221 6.91 19.06 -11.46
N THR A 222 8.02 18.33 -11.32
CA THR A 222 8.06 16.85 -11.22
C THR A 222 7.78 16.35 -9.80
N THR A 223 7.35 17.24 -8.90
CA THR A 223 7.16 16.91 -7.48
C THR A 223 6.11 15.83 -7.29
N MET A 224 6.43 14.89 -6.40
CA MET A 224 5.49 13.88 -5.96
C MET A 224 4.38 14.54 -5.15
N ILE A 225 3.14 14.19 -5.44
CA ILE A 225 1.93 14.75 -4.81
C ILE A 225 1.50 13.83 -3.68
N SER A 226 1.48 14.32 -2.45
CA SER A 226 1.02 13.52 -1.32
C SER A 226 -0.46 13.17 -1.43
N VAL A 227 -0.81 11.90 -1.23
CA VAL A 227 -2.20 11.49 -1.13
C VAL A 227 -2.66 11.77 0.30
N TRP A 228 -3.77 12.48 0.43
CA TRP A 228 -4.40 12.74 1.72
C TRP A 228 -5.63 11.84 1.89
N ASN A 229 -5.95 11.50 3.14
CA ASN A 229 -7.23 10.85 3.40
C ASN A 229 -8.32 11.92 3.33
N VAL A 230 -9.20 11.82 2.34
CA VAL A 230 -10.24 12.80 2.07
C VAL A 230 -11.57 12.08 2.02
N ASP A 231 -12.48 12.44 2.91
CA ASP A 231 -13.85 11.96 2.88
C ASP A 231 -14.62 12.59 1.72
N SER A 232 -15.61 11.85 1.20
CA SER A 232 -16.54 12.37 0.20
C SER A 232 -17.30 13.59 0.73
N ALA A 233 -17.77 14.44 -0.19
CA ALA A 233 -18.66 15.54 0.19
C ALA A 233 -19.97 14.96 0.77
N ILE A 234 -20.47 15.58 1.85
CA ILE A 234 -21.68 15.11 2.55
C ILE A 234 -22.93 15.24 1.67
N LEU A 235 -22.98 16.27 0.81
CA LEU A 235 -23.98 16.50 -0.23
C LEU A 235 -23.33 17.34 -1.34
N SER A 236 -23.65 17.08 -2.61
CA SER A 236 -23.12 17.83 -3.75
C SER A 236 -24.25 18.15 -4.73
N SER A 237 -24.50 19.43 -5.01
CA SER A 237 -25.50 19.87 -6.00
C SER A 237 -25.02 21.12 -6.73
N GLY A 238 -25.02 21.12 -8.06
CA GLY A 238 -24.50 22.25 -8.83
C GLY A 238 -25.27 22.47 -10.13
N ASN A 239 -25.29 23.73 -10.56
CA ASN A 239 -25.73 24.11 -11.90
C ASN A 239 -24.51 24.60 -12.68
N TYR A 240 -24.33 24.10 -13.90
CA TYR A 240 -23.22 24.47 -14.77
C TYR A 240 -23.61 25.68 -15.62
N LYS A 241 -22.74 26.70 -15.66
CA LYS A 241 -22.87 27.80 -16.62
C LYS A 241 -21.71 27.73 -17.59
N SER A 242 -22.01 27.86 -18.87
CA SER A 242 -21.00 27.98 -19.91
C SER A 242 -20.29 29.34 -19.78
N GLY A 243 -18.98 29.36 -19.93
CA GLY A 243 -18.16 30.57 -19.81
C GLY A 243 -16.67 30.27 -19.97
N MET A 244 -15.87 31.32 -20.17
CA MET A 244 -14.40 31.22 -20.14
C MET A 244 -13.92 31.33 -18.69
N ILE A 245 -12.96 30.47 -18.31
CA ILE A 245 -12.28 30.53 -17.00
C ILE A 245 -10.81 30.84 -17.28
N TYR A 246 -10.28 31.89 -16.69
CA TYR A 246 -8.88 32.26 -16.85
C TYR A 246 -7.98 31.37 -15.99
N LYS A 247 -6.72 31.17 -16.41
CA LYS A 247 -5.74 30.35 -15.68
C LYS A 247 -5.58 30.79 -14.22
N SER A 248 -5.55 32.10 -13.97
CA SER A 248 -5.44 32.67 -12.62
C SER A 248 -6.63 32.30 -11.73
N GLU A 249 -7.84 32.31 -12.27
CA GLU A 249 -9.05 31.90 -11.56
C GLU A 249 -9.05 30.40 -11.26
N TYR A 250 -8.62 29.58 -12.23
CA TYR A 250 -8.49 28.14 -12.05
C TYR A 250 -7.50 27.77 -10.92
N LEU A 251 -6.36 28.48 -10.84
CA LEU A 251 -5.39 28.32 -9.76
C LEU A 251 -5.93 28.79 -8.40
N GLN A 252 -6.68 29.89 -8.35
CA GLN A 252 -7.31 30.37 -7.11
C GLN A 252 -8.31 29.36 -6.56
N VAL A 253 -9.14 28.78 -7.44
CA VAL A 253 -10.10 27.74 -7.04
C VAL A 253 -9.39 26.51 -6.50
N ALA A 254 -8.35 26.03 -7.18
CA ALA A 254 -7.55 24.89 -6.72
C ALA A 254 -6.94 25.16 -5.32
N GLY A 255 -6.35 26.34 -5.11
CA GLY A 255 -5.78 26.73 -3.82
C GLY A 255 -6.80 26.76 -2.68
N ARG A 256 -8.02 27.27 -2.93
CA ARG A 256 -9.11 27.30 -1.94
C ARG A 256 -9.61 25.90 -1.58
N ILE A 257 -9.73 25.01 -2.56
CA ILE A 257 -10.14 23.62 -2.35
C ILE A 257 -9.10 22.88 -1.52
N ILE A 258 -7.82 23.06 -1.82
CA ILE A 258 -6.71 22.49 -1.02
C ILE A 258 -6.81 22.96 0.43
N ALA A 259 -6.90 24.27 0.66
CA ALA A 259 -6.98 24.82 2.01
C ALA A 259 -8.21 24.31 2.80
N PHE A 260 -9.34 24.10 2.11
CA PHE A 260 -10.52 23.50 2.73
C PHE A 260 -10.29 22.03 3.11
N ILE A 261 -9.76 21.23 2.18
CA ILE A 261 -9.52 19.80 2.41
C ILE A 261 -8.46 19.60 3.50
N ASP A 262 -7.37 20.38 3.49
CA ASP A 262 -6.33 20.34 4.52
C ASP A 262 -6.91 20.64 5.92
N LYS A 263 -7.92 21.52 6.01
CA LYS A 263 -8.57 21.90 7.27
C LYS A 263 -9.60 20.88 7.76
N TYR A 264 -10.39 20.30 6.86
CA TYR A 264 -11.58 19.51 7.23
C TYR A 264 -11.50 18.03 6.85
N ALA A 265 -10.42 17.59 6.20
CA ALA A 265 -10.21 16.22 5.72
C ALA A 265 -11.36 15.65 4.87
N ARG A 266 -12.12 16.52 4.20
CA ARG A 266 -13.28 16.16 3.37
C ARG A 266 -13.40 17.06 2.16
N ALA A 267 -13.94 16.54 1.07
CA ALA A 267 -14.23 17.33 -0.12
C ALA A 267 -15.26 18.44 0.18
N PRO A 268 -15.08 19.65 -0.37
CA PRO A 268 -16.06 20.73 -0.20
C PRO A 268 -17.39 20.36 -0.85
N ILE A 269 -18.47 20.78 -0.19
CA ILE A 269 -19.81 20.77 -0.78
C ILE A 269 -19.81 21.76 -1.94
N CYS A 270 -20.15 21.32 -3.15
CA CYS A 270 -20.58 22.25 -4.18
C CYS A 270 -22.01 22.69 -3.84
N GLN A 271 -22.14 23.92 -3.33
CA GLN A 271 -23.39 24.65 -3.24
C GLN A 271 -23.19 25.94 -4.02
N TYR A 272 -24.05 26.20 -5.00
CA TYR A 272 -23.96 27.43 -5.78
C TYR A 272 -25.26 28.21 -5.82
N LYS A 273 -25.33 29.30 -5.04
CA LYS A 273 -26.18 30.46 -5.33
C LYS A 273 -25.33 31.45 -6.14
N SER A 274 -25.69 31.64 -7.41
CA SER A 274 -25.29 32.70 -8.37
C SER A 274 -23.85 33.26 -8.35
N TRP A 275 -23.22 33.36 -9.53
CA TRP A 275 -21.89 33.99 -9.81
C TRP A 275 -21.94 35.51 -9.78
N LYS A 276 -22.67 35.97 -8.77
CA LYS A 276 -22.52 37.22 -8.05
C LYS A 276 -22.81 36.90 -6.57
N ASN A 277 -21.74 36.75 -5.79
CA ASN A 277 -21.68 36.73 -4.33
C ASN A 277 -22.16 35.47 -3.56
N THR A 278 -21.17 34.83 -2.92
CA THR A 278 -21.20 34.09 -1.62
C THR A 278 -21.26 32.55 -1.64
N ILE A 279 -20.08 31.92 -1.68
CA ILE A 279 -19.62 31.06 -0.56
C ILE A 279 -18.78 32.00 0.31
N SER A 280 -19.08 32.06 1.61
CA SER A 280 -18.63 33.12 2.54
C SER A 280 -17.11 33.32 2.58
N ALA A 281 -16.64 34.39 1.95
CA ALA A 281 -15.41 35.13 2.24
C ALA A 281 -15.67 36.63 1.87
N PRO A 282 -15.11 37.62 2.58
CA PRO A 282 -15.59 39.00 2.56
C PRO A 282 -15.43 39.68 1.19
N SER A 283 -16.50 40.38 0.79
CA SER A 283 -16.68 41.41 -0.24
C SER A 283 -15.45 41.85 -1.06
N LEU A 284 -15.55 41.76 -2.38
CA LEU A 284 -14.76 42.57 -3.32
C LEU A 284 -15.66 43.12 -4.42
N HIS A 285 -15.78 44.45 -4.40
CA HIS A 285 -16.41 45.29 -5.41
C HIS A 285 -15.54 45.35 -6.68
N ILE A 286 -16.23 45.40 -7.82
CA ILE A 286 -15.69 45.41 -9.18
C ILE A 286 -15.44 46.86 -9.59
N GLN A 287 -14.20 47.18 -9.97
CA GLN A 287 -13.87 48.11 -11.05
C GLN A 287 -12.98 47.38 -12.04
#